data_AF-A0A7S2LV94-F1
#
_entry.id   AF-A0A7S2LV94-F1
#
_cell.length_a   1.000
_cell.length_b   1.000
_cell.length_c   1.000
_cell.angle_alpha   90.00
_cell.angle_beta   90.00
_cell.angle_gamma   90.00
#
_symmetry.space_group_name_H-M   'P 1'
#
loop_
_entity.id
_entity.type
_entity.pdbx_description
1 polymer ?
#
loop_
_entity_poly.entity_id
_entity_poly.type
_entity_poly.pdbx_seq_one_letter_code
_entity_poly.pdbx_strand_id
1 'polypeptide(L)'
;VDWFCHPLDDPASKARQGIYAVRGMHSFARRASRHLFAAADGEGVPLSQYDMAEVQLGFSGVCLSVMELELGVPLSREDKRAMVHAWRLIGWHLGIADEFNVCASLEDMESCFDDYMQWTPTRFATCREATHELQLSMVRGFGTYVIFGQRYFEALLAASQGFRFSGVS
;
A
#
# COMPACT_ATOMS: atom_id res chain seq x y z
N VAL A 1 -7.76 8.52 10.66
CA VAL A 1 -6.43 9.03 10.25
C VAL A 1 -6.70 10.24 9.40
N ASP A 2 -6.25 11.41 9.84
CA ASP A 2 -6.76 12.70 9.34
C ASP A 2 -5.83 13.32 8.27
N TRP A 3 -5.02 12.50 7.58
CA TRP A 3 -3.96 12.97 6.68
C TRP A 3 -4.48 13.76 5.47
N PHE A 4 -5.70 13.45 5.02
CA PHE A 4 -6.37 14.19 3.94
C PHE A 4 -7.28 15.31 4.44
N CYS A 5 -7.51 15.41 5.75
CA CYS A 5 -8.47 16.35 6.34
C CYS A 5 -7.82 17.64 6.84
N HIS A 6 -6.48 17.70 6.87
CA HIS A 6 -5.72 18.86 7.33
C HIS A 6 -4.56 19.17 6.37
N PRO A 7 -4.09 20.43 6.31
CA PRO A 7 -3.03 20.83 5.39
C PRO A 7 -1.73 20.04 5.61
N LEU A 8 -1.09 19.61 4.53
CA LEU A 8 0.19 18.89 4.58
C LEU A 8 1.39 19.84 4.63
N ASP A 9 1.23 21.07 4.17
CA ASP A 9 2.27 22.12 4.17
C ASP A 9 2.49 22.76 5.56
N ASP A 10 1.47 22.78 6.43
CA ASP A 10 1.56 23.28 7.81
C ASP A 10 2.14 22.23 8.78
N PRO A 11 3.36 22.42 9.33
CA PRO A 11 3.96 21.49 10.28
C PRO A 11 3.19 21.32 11.60
N ALA A 12 2.36 22.30 11.97
CA ALA A 12 1.52 22.25 13.17
C ALA A 12 0.19 21.50 12.94
N SER A 13 -0.13 21.14 11.69
CA SER A 13 -1.38 20.46 11.37
C SER A 13 -1.42 19.05 11.96
N LYS A 14 -2.64 18.55 12.22
CA LYS A 14 -2.84 17.17 12.68
C LYS A 14 -2.35 16.14 11.65
N ALA A 15 -2.46 16.45 10.36
CA ALA A 15 -1.92 15.59 9.30
C ALA A 15 -0.40 15.46 9.44
N ARG A 16 0.32 16.59 9.56
CA ARG A 16 1.77 16.59 9.70
C ARG A 16 2.26 15.92 10.97
N GLN A 17 1.64 16.21 12.12
CA GLN A 17 1.96 15.54 13.38
C GLN A 17 1.79 14.02 13.29
N GLY A 18 0.68 13.57 12.69
CA GLY A 18 0.42 12.14 12.48
C GLY A 18 1.46 11.48 11.57
N ILE A 19 1.81 12.10 10.45
CA ILE A 19 2.83 11.57 9.52
C ILE A 19 4.20 11.49 10.19
N TYR A 20 4.61 12.51 10.96
CA TYR A 20 5.87 12.46 11.70
C TYR A 20 5.89 11.38 12.78
N ALA A 21 4.78 11.17 13.48
CA ALA A 21 4.66 10.07 14.44
C ALA A 21 4.89 8.71 13.75
N VAL A 22 4.25 8.48 12.60
CA VAL A 22 4.42 7.25 11.81
C VAL A 22 5.85 7.11 11.28
N ARG A 23 6.49 8.19 10.81
CA ARG A 23 7.92 8.16 10.43
C ARG A 23 8.81 7.75 11.59
N GLY A 24 8.52 8.24 12.81
CA GLY A 24 9.18 7.81 14.03
C GLY A 24 8.98 6.32 14.31
N MET A 25 7.75 5.82 14.16
CA MET A 25 7.41 4.40 14.30
C MET A 25 8.14 3.53 13.28
N HIS A 26 8.21 3.91 12.00
CA HIS A 26 8.98 3.18 10.98
C HIS A 26 10.47 3.15 11.33
N SER A 27 11.03 4.27 11.78
CA SER A 27 12.44 4.35 12.20
C SER A 27 12.72 3.43 13.39
N PHE A 28 11.80 3.35 14.35
CA PHE A 28 11.88 2.43 15.48
C PHE A 28 11.75 0.98 15.03
N ALA A 29 10.70 0.64 14.27
CA ALA A 29 10.44 -0.70 13.77
C ALA A 29 11.64 -1.23 12.96
N ARG A 30 12.20 -0.42 12.06
CA ARG A 30 13.41 -0.75 11.30
C ARG A 30 14.59 -1.10 12.19
N ARG A 31 14.81 -0.39 13.31
CA ARG A 31 15.90 -0.70 14.24
C ARG A 31 15.61 -1.97 15.03
N ALA A 32 14.38 -2.11 15.51
CA ALA A 32 13.95 -3.26 16.31
C ALA A 32 14.02 -4.56 15.50
N SER A 33 13.69 -4.53 14.21
CA SER A 33 13.59 -5.73 13.38
C SER A 33 14.89 -6.14 12.68
N ARG A 34 16.00 -5.38 12.79
CA ARG A 34 17.25 -5.67 12.05
C ARG A 34 17.79 -7.09 12.25
N HIS A 35 17.58 -7.66 13.43
CA HIS A 35 18.07 -8.98 13.79
C HIS A 35 17.17 -10.13 13.29
N LEU A 36 15.99 -9.80 12.77
CA LEU A 36 15.04 -10.76 12.21
C LEU A 36 15.30 -11.06 10.73
N PHE A 37 16.16 -10.28 10.08
CA PHE A 37 16.44 -10.42 8.65
C PHE A 37 17.94 -10.63 8.40
N ALA A 38 18.28 -11.62 7.58
CA ALA A 38 19.67 -11.97 7.30
C ALA A 38 19.97 -12.02 5.80
N ALA A 39 21.02 -11.30 5.39
CA ALA A 39 21.47 -11.32 4.00
C ALA A 39 21.90 -12.73 3.52
N ALA A 40 22.37 -13.58 4.44
CA ALA A 40 22.70 -14.98 4.16
C ALA A 40 21.49 -15.79 3.68
N ASP A 41 20.29 -15.39 4.09
CA ASP A 41 19.01 -16.01 3.71
C ASP A 41 18.39 -15.32 2.49
N GLY A 42 19.14 -14.43 1.82
CA GLY A 42 18.68 -13.67 0.66
C GLY A 42 17.78 -12.48 1.02
N GLU A 43 17.74 -12.08 2.29
CA GLU A 43 16.82 -11.05 2.77
C GLU A 43 17.45 -9.65 2.74
N GLY A 44 16.61 -8.65 2.48
CA GLY A 44 17.01 -7.26 2.40
C GLY A 44 17.04 -6.53 3.75
N VAL A 45 17.25 -5.21 3.68
CA VAL A 45 17.17 -4.34 4.86
C VAL A 45 15.70 -4.09 5.19
N PRO A 46 15.23 -4.32 6.44
CA PRO A 46 13.84 -4.09 6.79
C PRO A 46 13.45 -2.62 6.67
N LEU A 47 12.23 -2.36 6.17
CA LEU A 47 11.71 -1.01 5.91
C LEU A 47 12.72 -0.19 5.08
N SER A 48 13.19 -0.81 4.00
CA SER A 48 13.99 -0.16 2.97
C SER A 48 13.20 0.93 2.25
N GLN A 49 13.86 1.75 1.43
CA GLN A 49 13.16 2.70 0.56
C GLN A 49 12.23 1.98 -0.42
N TYR A 50 12.62 0.78 -0.88
CA TYR A 50 11.77 -0.08 -1.69
C TYR A 50 10.51 -0.52 -0.93
N ASP A 51 10.64 -1.01 0.31
CA ASP A 51 9.49 -1.43 1.12
C ASP A 51 8.53 -0.26 1.37
N MET A 52 9.09 0.93 1.67
CA MET A 52 8.31 2.14 1.90
C MET A 52 7.55 2.59 0.64
N ALA A 53 8.21 2.55 -0.52
CA ALA A 53 7.64 2.88 -1.81
C ALA A 53 6.56 1.88 -2.24
N GLU A 54 6.77 0.59 -1.99
CA GLU A 54 5.79 -0.46 -2.28
C GLU A 54 4.52 -0.30 -1.45
N VAL A 55 4.66 -0.01 -0.15
CA VAL A 55 3.49 0.28 0.71
C VAL A 55 2.79 1.56 0.26
N GLN A 56 3.53 2.59 -0.17
CA GLN A 56 2.95 3.80 -0.74
C GLN A 56 2.11 3.47 -1.99
N LEU A 57 2.61 2.61 -2.88
CA LEU A 57 1.88 2.15 -4.07
C LEU A 57 0.56 1.45 -3.71
N GLY A 58 0.57 0.65 -2.63
CA GLY A 58 -0.63 0.01 -2.08
C GLY A 58 -1.71 1.02 -1.65
N PHE A 59 -1.31 2.14 -1.06
CA PHE A 59 -2.26 3.18 -0.63
C PHE A 59 -2.64 4.20 -1.72
N SER A 60 -1.86 4.28 -2.81
CA SER A 60 -2.13 5.15 -3.95
C SER A 60 -2.73 4.36 -5.11
N GLY A 61 -1.89 3.73 -5.93
CA GLY A 61 -2.28 3.06 -7.18
C GLY A 61 -3.29 1.95 -7.00
N VAL A 62 -3.04 1.05 -6.04
CA VAL A 62 -3.97 -0.06 -5.76
C VAL A 62 -5.32 0.47 -5.28
N CYS A 63 -5.34 1.46 -4.38
CA CYS A 63 -6.58 2.08 -3.93
C CYS A 63 -7.35 2.77 -5.06
N LEU A 64 -6.68 3.52 -5.94
CA LEU A 64 -7.29 4.15 -7.11
C LEU A 64 -7.91 3.09 -8.04
N SER A 65 -7.17 2.02 -8.33
CA SER A 65 -7.65 0.90 -9.15
C SER A 65 -8.89 0.23 -8.54
N VAL A 66 -8.90 -0.01 -7.22
CA VAL A 66 -10.07 -0.60 -6.55
C VAL A 66 -11.27 0.35 -6.59
N MET A 67 -11.07 1.65 -6.38
CA MET A 67 -12.15 2.63 -6.46
C MET A 67 -12.81 2.65 -7.84
N GLU A 68 -12.03 2.60 -8.93
CA GLU A 68 -12.58 2.62 -10.28
C GLU A 68 -13.16 1.28 -10.71
N LEU A 69 -12.41 0.19 -10.57
CA LEU A 69 -12.76 -1.09 -11.17
C LEU A 69 -13.74 -1.90 -10.32
N GLU A 70 -13.56 -1.89 -9.00
CA GLU A 70 -14.37 -2.72 -8.09
C GLU A 70 -15.57 -1.96 -7.52
N LEU A 71 -15.38 -0.67 -7.23
CA LEU A 71 -16.44 0.17 -6.65
C LEU A 71 -17.18 1.02 -7.69
N GLY A 72 -16.71 1.07 -8.92
CA GLY A 72 -17.35 1.82 -10.02
C GLY A 72 -17.36 3.33 -9.81
N VAL A 73 -16.43 3.88 -9.03
CA VAL A 73 -16.31 5.32 -8.79
C VAL A 73 -15.68 5.98 -10.02
N PRO A 74 -16.38 6.90 -10.72
CA PRO A 74 -15.80 7.59 -11.85
C PRO A 74 -14.75 8.61 -11.35
N LEU A 75 -13.47 8.35 -11.62
CA LEU A 75 -12.38 9.26 -11.28
C LEU A 75 -11.87 9.99 -12.51
N SER A 76 -11.92 11.33 -12.48
CA SER A 76 -11.33 12.12 -13.55
C SER A 76 -9.81 12.03 -13.51
N ARG A 77 -9.13 12.31 -14.63
CA ARG A 77 -7.67 12.37 -14.67
C ARG A 77 -7.10 13.43 -13.71
N GLU A 78 -7.87 14.51 -13.47
CA GLU A 78 -7.49 15.55 -12.51
C GLU A 78 -7.55 15.04 -11.08
N ASP A 79 -8.61 14.32 -10.70
CA ASP A 79 -8.74 13.73 -9.36
C ASP A 79 -7.63 12.72 -9.07
N LYS A 80 -7.29 11.88 -10.06
CA LYS A 80 -6.16 10.94 -9.95
C LYS A 80 -4.85 11.67 -9.72
N ARG A 81 -4.58 12.73 -10.50
CA ARG A 81 -3.37 13.55 -10.33
C ARG A 81 -3.31 14.24 -8.97
N ALA A 82 -4.45 14.75 -8.48
CA ALA A 82 -4.53 15.36 -7.15
C ALA A 82 -4.23 14.33 -6.05
N MET A 83 -4.81 13.13 -6.15
CA MET A 83 -4.57 12.04 -5.20
C MET A 83 -3.09 11.58 -5.23
N VAL A 84 -2.51 11.40 -6.42
CA VAL A 84 -1.10 11.05 -6.58
C VAL A 84 -0.20 12.14 -6.01
N HIS A 85 -0.50 13.42 -6.26
CA HIS A 85 0.25 14.53 -5.70
C HIS A 85 0.19 14.57 -4.16
N ALA A 86 -0.98 14.32 -3.58
CA ALA A 86 -1.14 14.22 -2.13
C ALA A 86 -0.28 13.08 -1.55
N TRP A 87 -0.32 11.90 -2.18
CA TRP A 87 0.51 10.76 -1.77
C TRP A 87 2.01 10.99 -1.97
N ARG A 88 2.41 11.74 -3.01
CA ARG A 88 3.80 12.17 -3.20
C ARG A 88 4.30 12.94 -1.99
N LEU A 89 3.51 13.93 -1.55
CA LEU A 89 3.85 14.78 -0.41
C LEU A 89 3.85 14.00 0.92
N ILE A 90 2.88 13.09 1.10
CA ILE A 90 2.86 12.18 2.26
C ILE A 90 4.12 11.30 2.29
N GLY A 91 4.48 10.68 1.16
CA GLY A 91 5.69 9.85 1.02
C GLY A 91 6.96 10.63 1.35
N TRP A 92 7.08 11.85 0.83
CA TRP A 92 8.18 12.75 1.16
C TRP A 92 8.28 13.03 2.67
N HIS A 93 7.16 13.35 3.32
CA HIS A 93 7.12 13.56 4.77
C HIS A 93 7.47 12.30 5.56
N LEU A 94 7.05 11.12 5.10
CA LEU A 94 7.43 9.82 5.66
C LEU A 94 8.93 9.50 5.49
N GLY A 95 9.64 10.25 4.64
CA GLY A 95 11.08 10.10 4.41
C GLY A 95 11.42 9.18 3.23
N ILE A 96 10.51 9.01 2.29
CA ILE A 96 10.80 8.40 0.99
C ILE A 96 11.59 9.43 0.17
N ALA A 97 12.73 9.03 -0.38
CA ALA A 97 13.51 9.89 -1.26
C ALA A 97 12.77 10.09 -2.59
N ASP A 98 12.94 11.26 -3.21
CA ASP A 98 12.17 11.62 -4.41
C ASP A 98 12.38 10.63 -5.55
N GLU A 99 13.60 10.08 -5.69
CA GLU A 99 13.94 9.06 -6.70
C GLU A 99 13.26 7.69 -6.47
N PHE A 100 12.76 7.42 -5.26
CA PHE A 100 12.06 6.18 -4.92
C PHE A 100 10.55 6.40 -4.71
N ASN A 101 10.07 7.63 -4.84
CA ASN A 101 8.67 7.95 -4.60
C ASN A 101 7.84 7.55 -5.82
N VAL A 102 7.10 6.45 -5.72
CA VAL A 102 6.26 5.93 -6.81
C VAL A 102 5.19 6.93 -7.27
N CYS A 103 4.86 7.92 -6.45
CA CYS A 103 3.91 8.98 -6.79
C CYS A 103 4.56 10.23 -7.39
N ALA A 104 5.77 10.12 -7.97
CA ALA A 104 6.46 11.25 -8.60
C ALA A 104 5.59 11.95 -9.68
N SER A 105 4.90 11.15 -10.48
CA SER A 105 3.83 11.56 -11.42
C SER A 105 2.72 10.49 -11.46
N LEU A 106 1.60 10.80 -12.12
CA LEU A 106 0.54 9.81 -12.34
C LEU A 106 1.08 8.65 -13.20
N GLU A 107 1.83 9.00 -14.23
CA GLU A 107 2.41 8.06 -15.18
C GLU A 107 3.47 7.14 -14.53
N ASP A 108 4.32 7.67 -13.65
CA ASP A 108 5.30 6.85 -12.89
C ASP A 108 4.58 5.87 -11.95
N MET A 109 3.51 6.33 -11.30
CA MET A 109 2.71 5.51 -10.40
C MET A 109 2.01 4.38 -11.17
N GLU A 110 1.40 4.70 -12.31
CA GLU A 110 0.77 3.72 -13.21
C GLU A 110 1.78 2.68 -13.70
N SER A 111 2.98 3.10 -14.13
CA SER A 111 4.04 2.17 -14.53
C SER A 111 4.49 1.26 -13.38
N CYS A 112 4.66 1.80 -12.17
CA CYS A 112 5.00 1.00 -10.99
C CYS A 112 3.87 0.03 -10.61
N PHE A 113 2.62 0.44 -10.78
CA PHE A 113 1.44 -0.38 -10.52
C PHE A 113 1.37 -1.56 -11.49
N ASP A 114 1.59 -1.34 -12.78
CA ASP A 114 1.58 -2.40 -13.80
C ASP A 114 2.66 -3.45 -13.49
N ASP A 115 3.88 -3.00 -13.20
CA ASP A 115 4.98 -3.88 -12.79
C ASP A 115 4.64 -4.64 -11.51
N TYR A 116 4.10 -3.95 -10.49
CA TYR A 116 3.70 -4.56 -9.23
C TYR A 116 2.66 -5.67 -9.44
N MET A 117 1.61 -5.39 -10.22
CA MET A 117 0.52 -6.33 -10.48
C MET A 117 0.97 -7.56 -11.28
N GLN A 118 1.98 -7.43 -12.15
CA GLN A 118 2.58 -8.56 -12.85
C GLN A 118 3.17 -9.59 -11.87
N TRP A 119 3.81 -9.13 -10.79
CA TRP A 119 4.49 -9.99 -9.81
C TRP A 119 3.61 -10.43 -8.63
N THR A 120 2.49 -9.75 -8.40
CA THR A 120 1.52 -10.04 -7.33
C THR A 120 1.16 -11.54 -7.15
N PRO A 121 0.87 -12.32 -8.20
CA PRO A 121 0.53 -13.73 -8.04
C PRO A 121 1.69 -14.57 -7.50
N THR A 122 2.91 -14.34 -7.99
CA THR A 122 4.11 -15.01 -7.47
C THR A 122 4.34 -14.61 -6.02
N ARG A 123 4.21 -13.32 -5.70
CA ARG A 123 4.32 -12.80 -4.32
C ARG A 123 3.34 -13.48 -3.37
N PHE A 124 2.10 -13.72 -3.78
CA PHE A 124 1.13 -14.45 -2.96
C PHE A 124 1.45 -15.94 -2.83
N ALA A 125 1.93 -16.57 -3.91
CA ALA A 125 2.30 -17.99 -3.89
C ALA A 125 3.55 -18.27 -3.04
N THR A 126 4.43 -17.28 -2.86
CA THR A 126 5.71 -17.43 -2.15
C THR A 126 5.79 -16.63 -0.85
N CYS A 127 4.70 -16.02 -0.39
CA CYS A 127 4.73 -15.26 0.85
C CYS A 127 4.97 -16.16 2.07
N ARG A 128 5.53 -15.59 3.14
CA ARG A 128 5.83 -16.32 4.38
C ARG A 128 4.53 -16.73 5.07
N GLU A 129 4.58 -17.80 5.86
CA GLU A 129 3.44 -18.23 6.69
C GLU A 129 2.89 -17.10 7.57
N ALA A 130 3.77 -16.32 8.20
CA ALA A 130 3.37 -15.14 8.98
C ALA A 130 2.60 -14.09 8.15
N THR A 131 2.86 -13.98 6.84
CA THR A 131 2.09 -13.09 5.96
C THR A 131 0.66 -13.60 5.79
N HIS A 132 0.46 -14.91 5.63
CA HIS A 132 -0.87 -15.50 5.59
C HIS A 132 -1.63 -15.31 6.91
N GLU A 133 -0.97 -15.48 8.05
CA GLU A 133 -1.58 -15.25 9.37
C GLU A 133 -2.04 -13.80 9.54
N LEU A 134 -1.22 -12.83 9.11
CA LEU A 134 -1.57 -11.41 9.14
C LEU A 134 -2.74 -11.08 8.21
N GLN A 135 -2.75 -11.62 6.98
CA GLN A 135 -3.86 -11.48 6.05
C GLN A 135 -5.16 -12.02 6.66
N LEU A 136 -5.14 -13.25 7.19
CA LEU A 136 -6.29 -13.86 7.84
C LEU A 136 -6.76 -13.06 9.05
N SER A 137 -5.83 -12.54 9.86
CA SER A 137 -6.15 -11.68 11.00
C SER A 137 -6.82 -10.37 10.57
N MET A 138 -6.34 -9.77 9.47
CA MET A 138 -6.96 -8.60 8.86
C MET A 138 -8.37 -8.91 8.34
N VAL A 139 -8.55 -10.01 7.59
CA VAL A 139 -9.86 -10.44 7.09
C VAL A 139 -10.85 -10.66 8.23
N ARG A 140 -10.41 -11.36 9.29
CA ARG A 140 -11.22 -11.60 10.48
C ARG A 140 -11.56 -10.30 11.21
N GLY A 141 -10.58 -9.41 11.38
CA GLY A 141 -10.79 -8.10 12.00
C GLY A 141 -11.79 -7.26 11.20
N PHE A 142 -11.56 -7.08 9.91
CA PHE A 142 -12.45 -6.33 9.03
C PHE A 142 -13.86 -6.93 9.01
N GLY A 143 -13.99 -8.26 8.87
CA GLY A 143 -15.28 -8.95 8.90
C GLY A 143 -16.00 -8.89 10.26
N THR A 144 -15.27 -8.71 11.37
CA THR A 144 -15.85 -8.53 12.72
C THR A 144 -16.38 -7.12 12.91
N TYR A 145 -15.70 -6.11 12.39
CA TYR A 145 -16.01 -4.69 12.64
C TYR A 145 -16.75 -4.00 11.50
N VAL A 146 -16.85 -4.62 10.33
CA VAL A 146 -17.67 -4.17 9.21
C VAL A 146 -18.82 -5.15 9.04
N ILE A 147 -20.06 -4.64 9.03
CA ILE A 147 -21.33 -5.40 9.09
C ILE A 147 -21.47 -6.47 7.97
N PHE A 148 -20.60 -6.48 6.96
CA PHE A 148 -20.61 -7.42 5.85
C PHE A 148 -20.04 -8.82 6.18
N GLY A 149 -19.42 -9.01 7.35
CA GLY A 149 -18.97 -10.33 7.81
C GLY A 149 -17.74 -10.88 7.08
N GLN A 150 -17.09 -11.89 7.67
CA GLN A 150 -15.90 -12.56 7.11
C GLN A 150 -16.13 -13.08 5.68
N ARG A 151 -17.35 -13.55 5.38
CA ARG A 151 -17.71 -14.20 4.10
C ARG A 151 -17.70 -13.24 2.89
N TYR A 152 -17.98 -11.95 3.09
CA TYR A 152 -17.95 -10.96 2.01
C TYR A 152 -16.52 -10.71 1.53
N PHE A 153 -15.58 -10.58 2.48
CA PHE A 153 -14.17 -10.36 2.13
C PHE A 153 -13.49 -11.62 1.62
N GLU A 154 -13.86 -12.81 2.13
CA GLU A 154 -13.47 -14.08 1.53
C GLU A 154 -13.96 -14.20 0.07
N ALA A 155 -15.19 -13.75 -0.22
CA ALA A 155 -15.70 -13.70 -1.58
C ALA A 155 -14.98 -12.67 -2.47
N LEU A 156 -14.60 -11.50 -1.92
CA LEU A 156 -13.80 -10.49 -2.62
C LEU A 156 -12.38 -11.00 -2.93
N LEU A 157 -11.72 -11.63 -1.96
CA LEU A 157 -10.43 -12.29 -2.16
C LEU A 157 -10.55 -13.41 -3.20
N ALA A 158 -11.56 -14.27 -3.09
CA ALA A 158 -11.81 -15.33 -4.06
C ALA A 158 -12.13 -14.78 -5.46
N ALA A 159 -12.84 -13.66 -5.59
CA ALA A 159 -13.09 -12.98 -6.86
C ALA A 159 -11.79 -12.39 -7.45
N SER A 160 -10.98 -11.73 -6.62
CA SER A 160 -9.67 -11.17 -7.02
C SER A 160 -8.65 -12.26 -7.41
N GLN A 161 -8.76 -13.45 -6.81
CA GLN A 161 -7.95 -14.63 -7.16
C GLN A 161 -8.57 -15.44 -8.32
N GLY A 162 -9.89 -15.37 -8.50
CA GLY A 162 -10.66 -16.06 -9.53
C GLY A 162 -10.64 -15.40 -10.92
N PHE A 163 -10.15 -14.17 -11.04
CA PHE A 163 -9.90 -13.51 -12.33
C PHE A 163 -8.65 -14.03 -13.08
N ARG A 164 -8.10 -15.18 -12.67
CA ARG A 164 -7.18 -15.96 -13.51
C ARG A 164 -7.89 -17.22 -14.04
N PHE A 165 -7.82 -17.38 -15.36
CA PHE A 165 -8.18 -18.52 -16.22
C PHE A 165 -9.34 -18.34 -17.23
N SER A 166 -9.59 -17.14 -17.74
CA SER A 166 -10.42 -16.96 -18.95
C SER A 166 -9.82 -16.05 -20.05
N GLY A 167 -8.56 -15.62 -19.90
CA GLY A 167 -7.90 -14.70 -20.86
C GLY A 167 -6.71 -15.27 -21.65
N VAL A 168 -6.38 -16.56 -21.50
CA VAL A 168 -5.39 -17.23 -22.35
C VAL A 168 -6.05 -18.42 -23.04
N SER A 169 -6.65 -18.14 -24.19
CA SER A 169 -6.88 -19.06 -25.31
C SER A 169 -7.08 -18.24 -26.57
#